data_AF-A0A2Z6M2F4-F1
#
_entry.id   AF-A0A2Z6M2F4-F1
#
_cell.length_a   1.000
_cell.length_b   1.000
_cell.length_c   1.000
_cell.angle_alpha   90.00
_cell.angle_beta   90.00
_cell.angle_gamma   90.00
#
_symmetry.space_group_name_H-M   'P 1'
#
loop_
_entity.id
_entity.type
_entity.pdbx_description
1 polymer ?
#
loop_
_entity_poly.entity_id
_entity_poly.type
_entity_poly.pdbx_seq_one_letter_code
_entity_poly.pdbx_strand_id
1 'polypeptide(L)'
;MLKELKDRSSDSGQGEDINITTDILIFSYKRFHKSQPYAEVAFEAANAAIAGGVSVLEIVMSTPGVFEVLQQLVKEHPKMTLGVGTVLRIEDAKTAINAGAKFLMSPAIVKDIMDHVQGGEVLYIPGAMTPTEVLRWTNLIGGHPRTSGA
;
A
#
# COMPACT_ATOMS: atom_id res chain seq x y z
N MET A 1 3.83 29.28 12.04
CA MET A 1 3.18 28.34 11.11
C MET A 1 4.15 27.61 10.18
N LEU A 2 4.80 28.24 9.18
CA LEU A 2 5.74 27.53 8.27
C LEU A 2 7.11 27.19 8.88
N LYS A 3 7.47 27.81 10.01
CA LYS A 3 8.73 27.53 10.73
C LYS A 3 8.59 26.37 11.72
N GLU A 4 7.40 26.21 12.33
CA GLU A 4 7.10 25.13 13.31
C GLU A 4 7.01 23.74 12.66
N LEU A 5 6.73 23.66 11.36
CA LEU A 5 6.70 22.39 10.61
C LEU A 5 8.11 21.87 10.30
N LYS A 6 9.13 22.73 10.34
CA LYS A 6 10.52 22.35 10.05
C LYS A 6 11.28 21.90 11.31
N ASP A 7 10.83 22.33 12.49
CA ASP A 7 11.45 21.97 13.77
C ASP A 7 10.93 20.60 14.30
N ARG A 8 9.90 20.01 13.68
CA ARG A 8 9.37 18.69 14.04
C ARG A 8 10.02 17.52 13.30
N SER A 9 10.84 17.77 12.28
CA SER A 9 11.46 16.70 11.47
C SER A 9 12.87 16.29 11.94
N SER A 10 13.38 16.88 13.04
CA SER A 10 14.71 16.57 13.56
C SER A 10 14.73 15.57 14.73
N ASP A 11 13.60 15.03 15.17
CA ASP A 11 13.56 14.15 16.36
C ASP A 11 12.48 13.05 16.24
N SER A 12 12.78 11.95 15.54
CA SER A 12 12.07 10.68 15.73
C SER A 12 12.83 9.49 15.12
N GLY A 13 13.99 9.18 15.70
CA GLY A 13 14.55 7.84 15.61
C GLY A 13 13.77 6.88 16.51
N GLN A 14 12.58 6.46 16.08
CA GLN A 14 11.80 5.30 16.59
C GLN A 14 10.51 5.17 15.77
N GLY A 15 10.10 3.94 15.44
CA GLY A 15 9.04 3.65 14.45
C GLY A 15 7.77 4.49 14.65
N GLU A 16 7.41 5.27 13.64
CA GLU A 16 6.16 6.03 13.63
C GLU A 16 5.00 5.10 13.27
N ASP A 17 3.98 5.09 14.12
CA ASP A 17 2.69 4.44 13.87
C ASP A 17 2.05 5.01 12.59
N ILE A 18 1.68 4.14 11.65
CA ILE A 18 0.99 4.52 10.41
C ILE A 18 -0.37 5.14 10.75
N ASN A 19 -0.56 6.44 10.47
CA ASN A 19 -1.84 7.12 10.62
C ASN A 19 -2.65 7.00 9.32
N ILE A 20 -3.43 5.93 9.24
CA ILE A 20 -4.27 5.54 8.08
C ILE A 20 -5.16 6.70 7.56
N THR A 21 -5.52 7.66 8.42
CA THR A 21 -6.41 8.80 8.08
C THR A 21 -5.74 9.86 7.21
N THR A 22 -4.40 9.95 7.21
CA THR A 22 -3.63 10.98 6.49
C THR A 22 -2.55 10.40 5.58
N ASP A 23 -2.18 9.13 5.80
CA ASP A 23 -0.94 8.58 5.24
C ASP A 23 -1.12 7.71 4.01
N ILE A 24 -2.34 7.33 3.61
CA ILE A 24 -2.58 6.49 2.42
C ILE A 24 -3.17 7.33 1.28
N LEU A 25 -2.35 7.60 0.27
CA LEU A 25 -2.86 8.12 -1.01
C LEU A 25 -3.07 6.95 -1.98
N ILE A 26 -4.33 6.72 -2.36
CA ILE A 26 -4.70 5.83 -3.46
C ILE A 26 -4.56 6.62 -4.75
N PHE A 27 -3.48 6.39 -5.48
CA PHE A 27 -3.27 7.01 -6.79
C PHE A 27 -3.74 6.06 -7.89
N SER A 28 -4.92 6.33 -8.45
CA SER A 28 -5.39 5.68 -9.67
C SER A 28 -5.45 6.71 -10.80
N TYR A 29 -4.42 6.74 -11.64
CA TYR A 29 -4.43 7.59 -12.82
C TYR A 29 -5.18 6.92 -13.97
N LYS A 30 -6.43 7.32 -14.20
CA LYS A 30 -7.15 7.09 -15.46
C LYS A 30 -7.45 8.43 -16.12
N ARG A 31 -6.62 8.85 -17.08
CA ARG A 31 -6.91 10.01 -17.94
C ARG A 31 -6.99 9.56 -19.40
N PHE A 32 -8.07 9.96 -20.08
CA PHE A 32 -8.45 9.58 -21.46
C PHE A 32 -7.53 10.13 -22.58
N HIS A 33 -6.26 10.47 -22.31
CA HIS A 33 -5.36 11.05 -23.31
C HIS A 33 -4.07 10.25 -23.47
N LYS A 34 -3.88 9.73 -24.69
CA LYS A 34 -2.90 8.71 -25.14
C LYS A 34 -1.43 9.17 -25.24
N SER A 35 -1.02 10.33 -24.69
CA SER A 35 0.23 10.98 -25.11
C SER A 35 1.33 11.14 -24.06
N GLN A 36 1.22 10.53 -22.87
CA GLN A 36 2.31 10.47 -21.88
C GLN A 36 2.60 9.01 -21.51
N PRO A 37 3.86 8.59 -21.30
CA PRO A 37 4.15 7.25 -20.80
C PRO A 37 3.61 7.15 -19.36
N TYR A 38 2.52 6.39 -19.19
CA TYR A 38 1.75 6.34 -17.95
C TYR A 38 2.57 6.02 -16.69
N ALA A 39 3.68 5.29 -16.85
CA ALA A 39 4.63 4.97 -15.78
C ALA A 39 5.37 6.23 -15.27
N GLU A 40 5.80 7.13 -16.15
CA GLU A 40 6.49 8.37 -15.79
C GLU A 40 5.58 9.29 -14.98
N VAL A 41 4.34 9.46 -15.44
CA VAL A 41 3.33 10.27 -14.71
C VAL A 41 3.03 9.69 -13.32
N ALA A 42 2.89 8.36 -13.22
CA ALA A 42 2.67 7.70 -11.92
C ALA A 42 3.88 7.87 -10.99
N PHE A 43 5.09 7.77 -11.53
CA PHE A 43 6.33 7.95 -10.80
C PHE A 43 6.49 9.40 -10.30
N GLU A 44 6.25 10.39 -11.16
CA GLU A 44 6.29 11.82 -10.79
C GLU A 44 5.24 12.15 -9.72
N ALA A 45 4.02 11.63 -9.86
CA ALA A 45 2.96 11.83 -8.88
C ALA A 45 3.30 11.22 -7.52
N ALA A 46 3.88 10.01 -7.50
CA ALA A 46 4.34 9.37 -6.28
C ALA A 46 5.43 10.21 -5.59
N ASN A 47 6.43 10.69 -6.34
CA ASN A 47 7.47 11.56 -5.79
C ASN A 47 6.91 12.89 -5.25
N ALA A 48 5.94 13.49 -5.95
CA ALA A 48 5.28 14.70 -5.47
C ALA A 48 4.53 14.45 -4.14
N ALA A 49 3.86 13.30 -4.01
CA ALA A 49 3.19 12.90 -2.77
C ALA A 49 4.20 12.68 -1.62
N ILE A 50 5.32 11.99 -1.89
CA ILE A 50 6.40 11.78 -0.92
C ILE A 50 6.98 13.12 -0.45
N ALA A 51 7.27 14.03 -1.39
CA ALA A 51 7.75 15.38 -1.07
C ALA A 51 6.72 16.20 -0.27
N GLY A 52 5.43 15.90 -0.43
CA GLY A 52 4.32 16.46 0.35
C GLY A 52 4.18 15.87 1.77
N GLY A 53 5.01 14.88 2.14
CA GLY A 53 5.01 14.27 3.47
C GLY A 53 4.21 12.97 3.58
N VAL A 54 3.73 12.40 2.47
CA VAL A 54 3.07 11.08 2.49
C VAL A 54 4.10 9.99 2.76
N SER A 55 3.82 9.11 3.73
CA SER A 55 4.71 8.05 4.20
C SER A 55 4.31 6.64 3.71
N VAL A 56 3.07 6.48 3.23
CA VAL A 56 2.55 5.22 2.69
C VAL A 56 1.88 5.45 1.32
N LEU A 57 2.23 4.65 0.32
CA LEU A 57 1.65 4.78 -1.02
C LEU A 57 1.30 3.42 -1.59
N GLU A 58 0.16 3.35 -2.28
CA GLU A 58 -0.10 2.25 -3.21
C GLU A 58 -0.08 2.71 -4.66
N ILE A 59 0.33 1.81 -5.53
CA ILE A 59 0.21 1.95 -6.97
C ILE A 59 -0.80 0.91 -7.44
N VAL A 60 -1.87 1.35 -8.10
CA VAL A 60 -2.91 0.42 -8.54
C VAL A 60 -2.46 -0.43 -9.73
N MET A 61 -2.87 -1.71 -9.78
CA MET A 61 -2.58 -2.65 -10.86
C MET A 61 -3.00 -2.17 -12.25
N SER A 62 -3.97 -1.25 -12.35
CA SER A 62 -4.39 -0.66 -13.63
C SER A 62 -3.39 0.35 -14.19
N THR A 63 -2.34 0.72 -13.45
CA THR A 63 -1.25 1.58 -13.93
C THR A 63 -0.37 0.78 -14.89
N PRO A 64 -0.25 1.17 -16.17
CA PRO A 64 0.70 0.54 -17.09
C PRO A 64 2.12 0.69 -16.56
N GLY A 65 2.85 -0.44 -16.45
CA GLY A 65 4.20 -0.45 -15.89
C GLY A 65 4.26 -0.39 -14.35
N VAL A 66 3.19 -0.81 -13.66
CA VAL A 66 3.08 -0.74 -12.19
C VAL A 66 4.30 -1.32 -11.45
N PHE A 67 4.86 -2.42 -11.92
CA PHE A 67 5.98 -3.08 -11.24
C PHE A 67 7.30 -2.36 -11.47
N GLU A 68 7.50 -1.77 -12.66
CA GLU A 68 8.65 -0.94 -12.98
C GLU A 68 8.65 0.34 -12.12
N VAL A 69 7.49 1.00 -12.02
CA VAL A 69 7.31 2.17 -11.14
C VAL A 69 7.57 1.80 -9.69
N LEU A 70 7.01 0.68 -9.21
CA LEU A 70 7.22 0.20 -7.85
C LEU A 70 8.70 -0.05 -7.56
N GLN A 71 9.41 -0.80 -8.41
CA GLN A 71 10.83 -1.10 -8.24
C GLN A 71 11.68 0.17 -8.18
N GLN A 72 11.37 1.14 -9.04
CA GLN A 72 12.07 2.43 -9.05
C GLN A 72 11.82 3.20 -7.75
N LEU A 73 10.57 3.28 -7.29
CA LEU A 73 10.23 3.96 -6.03
C LEU A 73 10.84 3.27 -4.81
N VAL A 74 10.84 1.94 -4.76
CA VAL A 74 11.49 1.17 -3.68
C VAL A 74 12.99 1.45 -3.63
N LYS A 75 13.64 1.55 -4.79
CA LYS A 75 15.06 1.86 -4.90
C LYS A 75 15.38 3.29 -4.45
N GLU A 76 14.57 4.26 -4.87
CA GLU A 76 14.81 5.68 -4.56
C GLU A 76 14.38 6.07 -3.14
N HIS A 77 13.38 5.39 -2.60
CA HIS A 77 12.78 5.68 -1.28
C HIS A 77 12.71 4.43 -0.41
N PRO A 78 13.85 3.85 0.02
CA PRO A 78 13.89 2.57 0.75
C PRO A 78 13.20 2.60 2.12
N LYS A 79 12.89 3.78 2.65
CA LYS A 79 12.17 3.97 3.93
C LYS A 79 10.66 4.09 3.75
N MET A 80 10.17 4.27 2.53
CA MET A 80 8.74 4.40 2.25
C MET A 80 8.03 3.05 2.37
N THR A 81 6.81 3.06 2.88
CA THR A 81 5.94 1.88 2.82
C THR A 81 5.17 1.91 1.51
N LEU A 82 5.61 1.09 0.55
CA LEU A 82 5.02 1.03 -0.78
C LEU A 82 4.24 -0.27 -0.97
N GLY A 83 3.08 -0.20 -1.62
CA GLY A 83 2.23 -1.35 -1.89
C GLY A 83 1.60 -1.33 -3.27
N VAL A 84 0.83 -2.37 -3.56
CA VAL A 84 0.10 -2.51 -4.83
C VAL A 84 -1.37 -2.73 -4.57
N GLY A 85 -2.21 -1.96 -5.27
CA GLY A 85 -3.66 -1.96 -5.13
C GLY A 85 -4.37 -2.71 -6.24
N THR A 86 -5.58 -3.20 -5.96
CA THR A 86 -6.41 -3.96 -6.92
C THR A 86 -5.75 -5.27 -7.38
N VAL A 87 -5.02 -5.94 -6.49
CA VAL A 87 -4.41 -7.25 -6.77
C VAL A 87 -5.48 -8.33 -6.71
N LEU A 88 -5.71 -9.04 -7.81
CA LEU A 88 -6.78 -10.05 -7.91
C LEU A 88 -6.26 -11.46 -8.19
N ARG A 89 -4.97 -11.60 -8.51
CA ARG A 89 -4.33 -12.86 -8.89
C ARG A 89 -3.07 -13.08 -8.07
N ILE A 90 -2.79 -14.34 -7.76
CA ILE A 90 -1.62 -14.72 -6.97
C ILE A 90 -0.30 -14.43 -7.69
N GLU A 91 -0.29 -14.50 -9.02
CA GLU A 91 0.88 -14.18 -9.85
C GLU A 91 1.24 -12.69 -9.74
N ASP A 92 0.24 -11.81 -9.72
CA ASP A 92 0.44 -10.36 -9.55
C ASP A 92 0.92 -10.06 -8.14
N ALA A 93 0.37 -10.73 -7.13
CA ALA A 93 0.83 -10.63 -5.74
C ALA A 93 2.31 -11.02 -5.62
N LYS A 94 2.72 -12.17 -6.16
CA LYS A 94 4.12 -12.61 -6.16
C LYS A 94 5.03 -11.61 -6.86
N THR A 95 4.60 -11.07 -7.99
CA THR A 95 5.37 -10.08 -8.75
C THR A 95 5.52 -8.78 -7.97
N ALA A 96 4.46 -8.30 -7.32
CA ALA A 96 4.51 -7.12 -6.45
C ALA A 96 5.47 -7.32 -5.28
N ILE A 97 5.41 -8.47 -4.59
CA ILE A 97 6.29 -8.79 -3.46
C ILE A 97 7.75 -8.81 -3.92
N ASN A 98 8.05 -9.47 -5.04
CA ASN A 98 9.40 -9.52 -5.61
C ASN A 98 9.89 -8.13 -6.05
N ALA A 99 8.99 -7.24 -6.45
CA ALA A 99 9.28 -5.84 -6.77
C ALA A 99 9.47 -4.95 -5.52
N GLY A 100 9.28 -5.48 -4.32
CA GLY A 100 9.52 -4.80 -3.05
C GLY A 100 8.27 -4.26 -2.35
N ALA A 101 7.06 -4.64 -2.79
CA ALA A 101 5.83 -4.26 -2.10
C ALA A 101 5.83 -4.75 -0.65
N LYS A 102 5.49 -3.84 0.27
CA LYS A 102 5.31 -4.09 1.71
C LYS A 102 3.87 -4.45 2.06
N PHE A 103 2.92 -4.06 1.21
CA PHE A 103 1.53 -4.46 1.36
C PHE A 103 0.83 -4.65 0.01
N LEU A 104 -0.26 -5.40 0.03
CA LEU A 104 -1.12 -5.69 -1.11
C LEU A 104 -2.57 -5.36 -0.75
N MET A 105 -3.30 -4.71 -1.65
CA MET A 105 -4.73 -4.45 -1.48
C MET A 105 -5.55 -5.09 -2.59
N SER A 106 -6.69 -5.67 -2.22
CA SER A 106 -7.69 -6.22 -3.14
C SER A 106 -9.05 -5.57 -2.87
N PRO A 107 -9.95 -5.45 -3.85
CA PRO A 107 -11.31 -4.97 -3.60
C PRO A 107 -12.19 -5.97 -2.83
N ALA A 108 -11.76 -7.24 -2.75
CA ALA A 108 -12.44 -8.33 -2.05
C ALA A 108 -11.41 -9.28 -1.43
N ILE A 109 -11.85 -10.21 -0.59
CA ILE A 109 -11.01 -11.29 -0.05
C ILE A 109 -10.60 -12.23 -1.19
N VAL A 110 -9.31 -12.27 -1.52
CA VAL A 110 -8.72 -13.24 -2.45
C VAL A 110 -7.98 -14.30 -1.64
N LYS A 111 -8.61 -15.47 -1.49
CA LYS A 111 -8.10 -16.55 -0.61
C LYS A 111 -6.67 -16.97 -0.97
N ASP A 112 -6.37 -17.13 -2.26
CA ASP A 112 -5.05 -17.57 -2.69
C ASP A 112 -3.94 -16.59 -2.31
N ILE A 113 -4.22 -15.28 -2.34
CA ILE A 113 -3.29 -14.23 -1.91
C ILE A 113 -3.13 -14.28 -0.39
N MET A 114 -4.24 -14.39 0.34
CA MET A 114 -4.25 -14.48 1.80
C MET A 114 -3.44 -15.69 2.29
N ASP A 115 -3.70 -16.88 1.74
CA ASP A 115 -2.99 -18.11 2.10
C ASP A 115 -1.49 -18.00 1.80
N HIS A 116 -1.12 -17.30 0.70
CA HIS A 116 0.27 -17.15 0.30
C HIS A 116 1.08 -16.21 1.21
N VAL A 117 0.47 -15.12 1.67
CA VAL A 117 1.14 -14.10 2.50
C VAL A 117 0.98 -14.36 4.00
N GLN A 118 0.17 -15.36 4.38
CA GLN A 118 -0.06 -15.71 5.78
C GLN A 118 1.26 -16.09 6.48
N GLY A 119 1.58 -15.37 7.56
CA GLY A 119 2.84 -15.56 8.31
C GLY A 119 4.09 -14.99 7.64
N GLY A 120 3.95 -14.29 6.50
CA GLY A 120 5.03 -13.57 5.84
C GLY A 120 5.18 -12.12 6.32
N GLU A 121 6.10 -11.39 5.70
CA GLU A 121 6.41 -9.99 6.02
C GLU A 121 5.54 -8.96 5.27
N VAL A 122 4.67 -9.44 4.38
CA VAL A 122 3.84 -8.58 3.51
C VAL A 122 2.43 -8.50 4.08
N LEU A 123 1.95 -7.28 4.32
CA LEU A 123 0.59 -7.06 4.81
C LEU A 123 -0.42 -7.22 3.66
N TYR A 124 -1.48 -8.01 3.89
CA TYR A 124 -2.60 -8.12 2.96
C TYR A 124 -3.85 -7.45 3.50
N ILE A 125 -4.39 -6.49 2.74
CA ILE A 125 -5.56 -5.68 3.10
C ILE A 125 -6.67 -5.94 2.08
N PRO A 126 -7.56 -6.92 2.33
CA PRO A 126 -8.70 -7.16 1.46
C PRO A 126 -9.83 -6.17 1.75
N GLY A 127 -10.48 -5.70 0.69
CA GLY A 127 -11.75 -4.99 0.75
C GLY A 127 -12.91 -5.92 1.13
N ALA A 128 -13.97 -5.31 1.64
CA ALA A 128 -15.23 -5.97 1.96
C ALA A 128 -16.37 -4.97 1.73
N MET A 129 -17.54 -5.45 1.32
CA MET A 129 -18.74 -4.62 1.12
C MET A 129 -19.78 -4.85 2.22
N THR A 130 -19.69 -5.95 2.96
CA THR A 130 -20.66 -6.34 4.00
C THR A 130 -19.98 -6.66 5.33
N PRO A 131 -20.66 -6.46 6.48
CA PRO A 131 -20.16 -6.89 7.79
C PRO A 131 -19.83 -8.40 7.83
N THR A 132 -20.59 -9.23 7.11
CA THR A 132 -20.34 -10.67 7.01
C THR A 132 -18.99 -10.99 6.37
N GLU A 133 -18.59 -10.24 5.35
CA GLU A 133 -17.27 -10.38 4.72
C GLU A 133 -16.15 -9.91 5.65
N VAL A 134 -16.35 -8.82 6.38
CA VAL A 134 -15.40 -8.36 7.42
C VAL A 134 -15.21 -9.45 8.48
N LEU A 135 -16.30 -10.01 9.01
CA LEU A 135 -16.23 -11.10 9.99
C LEU A 135 -15.56 -12.34 9.40
N ARG A 136 -15.87 -12.71 8.15
CA ARG A 136 -15.21 -13.82 7.45
C ARG A 136 -13.69 -13.62 7.42
N TRP A 137 -13.22 -12.43 7.03
CA TRP A 137 -11.79 -12.12 7.03
C TRP A 137 -11.18 -12.24 8.43
N THR A 138 -11.78 -11.63 9.45
CA THR A 138 -11.25 -11.72 10.83
C THR A 138 -11.13 -13.16 11.32
N ASN A 139 -12.07 -14.03 10.98
CA ASN A 139 -12.02 -15.45 11.35
C ASN A 139 -10.89 -16.21 10.64
N LEU A 140 -10.61 -15.86 9.38
CA LEU A 140 -9.54 -16.51 8.59
C LEU A 140 -8.15 -16.18 9.12
N ILE A 141 -7.95 -14.99 9.70
CA ILE A 141 -6.65 -14.55 10.25
C ILE A 141 -6.45 -14.88 11.73
N GLY A 142 -7.30 -15.74 12.32
CA GLY A 142 -7.17 -16.19 13.71
C GLY A 142 -8.16 -15.56 14.71
N GLY A 143 -9.17 -14.84 14.23
CA GLY A 143 -10.22 -14.21 15.05
C GLY A 143 -9.80 -12.88 15.67
N HIS A 144 -10.77 -12.18 16.26
CA HIS A 144 -10.47 -11.01 17.10
C HIS A 144 -9.55 -11.46 18.25
N PRO A 145 -8.50 -10.72 18.64
CA PRO A 145 -7.84 -10.96 19.91
C PRO A 145 -8.93 -10.85 20.97
N ARG A 146 -9.41 -12.00 21.47
CA ARG A 146 -10.24 -12.00 22.67
C ARG A 146 -9.36 -11.32 23.69
N THR A 147 -9.80 -10.19 24.25
CA THR A 147 -9.16 -9.63 25.42
C THR A 147 -9.10 -10.76 26.44
N SER A 148 -7.93 -11.33 26.64
CA SER A 148 -7.70 -12.32 27.67
C SER A 148 -7.81 -11.56 28.99
N GLY A 149 -8.97 -11.65 29.63
CA GLY A 149 -9.19 -11.24 31.01
C GLY A 149 -9.86 -9.89 31.20
N ALA A 150 -11.11 -9.94 31.65
CA ALA A 150 -11.51 -9.31 32.92
C ALA A 150 -12.35 -10.34 33.68
#